data_AF-R7MD02-F1
#
_entry.id   AF-R7MD02-F1
#
_cell.length_a   1.000
_cell.length_b   1.000
_cell.length_c   1.000
_cell.angle_alpha   90.00
_cell.angle_beta   90.00
_cell.angle_gamma   90.00
#
_symmetry.space_group_name_H-M   'P 1'
#
loop_
_entity.id
_entity.type
_entity.pdbx_description
1 polymer ?
#
loop_
_entity_poly.entity_id
_entity_poly.type
_entity_poly.pdbx_seq_one_letter_code
_entity_poly.pdbx_strand_id
1 'polypeptide(L)'
;MEYKIKNYIKDNGTEPIVDWIKSLDATTRKRILLRLYRLRDGNFGDYKQLNEDLYELRFSFGSGYRIYYTIEHNIIILLINGGNKKTQAKDIKQANEIIKQMKGIYNE
;
A
#
# COMPACT_ATOMS: atom_id res chain seq x y z
N MET A 1 -11.22 12.35 10.43
CA MET A 1 -11.80 11.59 9.31
C MET A 1 -11.49 10.13 9.54
N GLU A 2 -12.48 9.25 9.40
CA GLU A 2 -12.30 7.82 9.61
C GLU A 2 -12.10 7.12 8.26
N TYR A 3 -10.95 6.48 8.07
CA TYR A 3 -10.64 5.69 6.89
C TYR A 3 -10.85 4.21 7.15
N LYS A 4 -11.51 3.52 6.22
CA LYS A 4 -11.49 2.05 6.17
C LYS A 4 -10.22 1.61 5.43
N ILE A 5 -9.61 0.51 5.86
CA ILE A 5 -8.45 -0.07 5.18
C ILE A 5 -8.85 -1.40 4.56
N LYS A 6 -8.58 -1.57 3.27
CA LYS A 6 -8.70 -2.81 2.52
C LYS A 6 -7.37 -3.15 1.87
N ASN A 7 -7.20 -4.43 1.55
CA ASN A 7 -6.09 -4.90 0.74
C ASN A 7 -6.59 -5.14 -0.69
N TYR A 8 -5.74 -4.87 -1.66
CA TYR A 8 -5.93 -5.38 -3.01
C TYR A 8 -5.82 -6.92 -3.00
N ILE A 9 -6.78 -7.55 -3.66
CA ILE A 9 -6.84 -9.00 -3.85
C ILE A 9 -6.68 -9.25 -5.35
N LYS A 10 -5.70 -10.08 -5.72
CA LYS A 10 -5.50 -10.53 -7.10
C LYS A 10 -6.61 -11.48 -7.53
N ASP A 11 -6.75 -11.69 -8.83
CA ASP A 11 -7.76 -12.60 -9.41
C ASP A 11 -7.65 -14.05 -8.89
N ASN A 12 -6.46 -14.46 -8.45
CA ASN A 12 -6.20 -15.77 -7.85
C ASN A 12 -6.46 -15.83 -6.32
N GLY A 13 -7.05 -14.78 -5.74
CA GLY A 13 -7.36 -14.68 -4.31
C GLY A 13 -6.19 -14.29 -3.40
N THR A 14 -4.99 -14.04 -3.94
CA THR A 14 -3.83 -13.66 -3.13
C THR A 14 -3.84 -12.18 -2.78
N GLU A 15 -3.32 -11.85 -1.60
CA GLU A 15 -3.21 -10.49 -1.07
C GLU A 15 -1.74 -10.10 -0.95
N PRO A 16 -1.15 -9.41 -1.96
CA PRO A 16 0.30 -9.19 -2.02
C PRO A 16 0.87 -8.53 -0.76
N ILE A 17 0.13 -7.58 -0.19
CA ILE A 17 0.55 -6.89 1.03
C ILE A 17 0.54 -7.80 2.25
N VAL A 18 -0.41 -8.72 2.35
CA VAL A 18 -0.52 -9.66 3.48
C VAL A 18 0.62 -10.67 3.42
N ASP A 19 0.87 -11.23 2.23
CA ASP A 19 1.95 -12.18 2.03
C ASP A 19 3.31 -11.55 2.36
N TRP A 20 3.53 -10.31 1.93
CA TRP A 20 4.72 -9.56 2.30
C TRP A 20 4.81 -9.32 3.81
N ILE A 21 3.77 -8.80 4.46
CA ILE A 21 3.77 -8.56 5.92
C ILE A 21 4.08 -9.86 6.70
N LYS A 22 3.55 -11.00 6.25
CA LYS A 22 3.79 -12.32 6.85
C LYS A 22 5.24 -12.79 6.70
N SER A 23 5.98 -12.31 5.71
CA SER A 23 7.40 -12.63 5.50
C SER A 23 8.39 -11.82 6.36
N LEU A 24 7.93 -10.72 6.98
CA LEU A 24 8.78 -9.83 7.78
C LEU A 24 9.08 -10.40 9.16
N ASP A 25 10.21 -10.04 9.75
CA ASP A 25 10.50 -10.31 11.16
C ASP A 25 9.47 -9.64 12.09
N ALA A 26 9.34 -10.16 13.31
CA ALA A 26 8.31 -9.73 14.25
C ALA A 26 8.37 -8.22 14.59
N THR A 27 9.58 -7.67 14.71
CA THR A 27 9.80 -6.27 15.08
C THR A 27 9.38 -5.34 13.94
N THR A 28 9.85 -5.63 12.72
CA THR A 28 9.49 -4.87 11.51
C THR A 28 7.99 -4.95 11.23
N ARG A 29 7.42 -6.15 11.34
CA ARG A 29 5.98 -6.40 11.18
C ARG A 29 5.14 -5.56 12.13
N LYS A 30 5.48 -5.55 13.43
CA LYS A 30 4.78 -4.76 14.45
C LYS A 30 4.79 -3.26 14.13
N ARG A 31 5.93 -2.72 13.68
CA ARG A 31 6.06 -1.30 13.34
C ARG A 31 5.19 -0.91 12.13
N ILE A 32 5.16 -1.76 11.10
CA ILE A 32 4.30 -1.55 9.93
C ILE A 32 2.83 -1.63 10.32
N LEU A 33 2.41 -2.67 11.04
CA LEU A 33 1.01 -2.83 11.46
C LEU A 33 0.52 -1.67 12.33
N LEU A 34 1.36 -1.17 13.25
CA LEU A 34 1.02 0.00 14.07
C LEU A 34 0.82 1.25 13.21
N ARG A 35 1.65 1.43 12.17
CA ARG A 35 1.48 2.55 11.23
C ARG A 35 0.20 2.41 10.42
N LEU A 36 -0.09 1.21 9.91
CA LEU A 36 -1.32 0.95 9.18
C LEU A 36 -2.56 1.18 10.06
N TYR A 37 -2.53 0.77 11.33
CA TYR A 37 -3.63 1.01 12.26
C TYR A 37 -3.94 2.51 12.42
N ARG A 38 -2.90 3.34 12.56
CA ARG A 38 -3.03 4.80 12.71
C ARG A 38 -3.57 5.50 11.44
N LEU A 39 -3.44 4.89 10.26
CA LEU A 39 -4.03 5.45 9.03
C LEU A 39 -5.54 5.60 9.11
N ARG A 40 -6.21 4.74 9.88
CA ARG A 40 -7.66 4.78 10.06
C ARG A 40 -8.14 6.12 10.63
N ASP A 41 -7.30 6.77 11.43
CA ASP A 41 -7.61 8.07 12.03
C ASP A 41 -7.10 9.25 11.20
N GLY A 42 -6.61 9.00 9.98
CA GLY A 42 -5.96 9.99 9.11
C GLY A 42 -4.51 10.29 9.50
N ASN A 43 -3.89 9.49 10.36
CA ASN A 43 -2.50 9.69 10.80
C ASN A 43 -1.48 9.01 9.85
N PHE A 44 -1.37 9.53 8.62
CA PHE A 44 -0.46 9.02 7.57
C PHE A 44 1.04 9.20 7.88
N GLY A 45 1.38 10.26 8.61
CA GLY A 45 2.74 10.75 8.85
C GLY A 45 3.62 10.84 7.60
N ASP A 46 4.71 10.07 7.45
CA ASP A 46 5.55 10.14 6.25
C ASP A 46 4.93 9.36 5.07
N TYR A 47 4.33 10.12 4.16
CA TYR A 47 3.78 9.65 2.90
C TYR A 47 4.10 10.64 1.77
N LYS A 48 3.94 10.19 0.52
CA LYS A 48 4.06 11.03 -0.66
C LYS A 48 2.97 10.67 -1.65
N GLN A 49 2.31 11.67 -2.20
CA GLN A 49 1.48 11.49 -3.39
C GLN A 49 2.39 11.40 -4.62
N LEU A 50 2.22 10.33 -5.40
CA LEU A 50 3.04 10.05 -6.59
C LEU A 50 2.34 10.54 -7.87
N ASN A 51 1.01 10.44 -7.92
CA ASN A 51 0.15 11.02 -8.94
C ASN A 51 -1.29 11.21 -8.38
N GLU A 52 -2.27 11.43 -9.24
CA GLU A 52 -3.67 11.67 -8.85
C GLU A 52 -4.24 10.59 -7.92
N ASP A 53 -3.97 9.32 -8.22
CA ASP A 53 -4.57 8.18 -7.52
C ASP A 53 -3.59 7.34 -6.68
N LEU A 54 -2.29 7.51 -6.91
CA LEU A 54 -1.26 6.68 -6.29
C LEU A 54 -0.49 7.43 -5.22
N TYR A 55 -0.36 6.79 -4.06
CA TYR A 55 0.37 7.28 -2.90
C TYR A 55 1.39 6.23 -2.43
N GLU A 56 2.46 6.68 -1.79
CA GLU A 56 3.43 5.83 -1.10
C GLU A 56 3.52 6.20 0.39
N LEU A 57 3.43 5.19 1.27
CA LEU A 57 3.87 5.31 2.65
C LEU A 57 5.37 5.01 2.73
N ARG A 58 6.10 5.84 3.45
CA ARG A 58 7.55 5.73 3.55
C ARG A 58 7.97 5.33 4.95
N PHE A 59 8.74 4.25 5.03
CA PHE A 59 9.33 3.75 6.25
C PHE A 59 10.84 3.92 6.14
N SER A 60 11.45 4.67 7.07
CA SER A 60 12.89 4.99 7.08
C SER A 60 13.76 3.95 7.80
N PHE A 61 13.19 2.81 8.18
CA PHE A 61 13.89 1.71 8.85
C PHE A 61 14.02 0.48 7.95
N GLY A 62 14.87 -0.46 8.37
CA GLY A 62 15.19 -1.65 7.58
C GLY A 62 15.78 -1.26 6.22
N SER A 63 15.31 -1.91 5.15
CA SER A 63 15.73 -1.61 3.77
C SER A 63 15.14 -0.32 3.20
N GLY A 64 14.37 0.43 3.99
CA GLY A 64 13.62 1.60 3.53
C GLY A 64 12.32 1.20 2.84
N TYR A 65 11.42 0.52 3.56
CA TYR A 65 10.19 -0.04 2.99
C TYR A 65 9.23 1.02 2.45
N ARG A 66 8.46 0.62 1.43
CA ARG A 66 7.34 1.40 0.88
C ARG A 66 6.08 0.56 0.86
N ILE A 67 4.94 1.20 1.06
CA ILE A 67 3.64 0.60 0.79
C ILE A 67 2.92 1.53 -0.17
N TYR A 68 2.53 1.00 -1.33
CA TYR A 68 1.79 1.74 -2.35
C TYR A 68 0.30 1.54 -2.12
N TYR A 69 -0.46 2.63 -2.18
CA TYR A 69 -1.88 2.61 -1.89
C TYR A 69 -2.63 3.65 -2.73
N THR A 70 -3.93 3.44 -2.88
CA THR A 70 -4.89 4.44 -3.39
C THR A 70 -5.92 4.76 -2.31
N ILE A 71 -6.65 5.87 -2.49
CA ILE A 71 -7.76 6.26 -1.64
C ILE A 71 -9.01 6.44 -2.53
N GLU A 72 -10.06 5.68 -2.24
CA GLU A 72 -11.35 5.80 -2.92
C GLU A 72 -12.47 5.92 -1.88
N HIS A 73 -13.27 6.99 -1.90
CA HIS A 73 -14.42 7.16 -1.01
C HIS A 73 -14.11 6.91 0.50
N ASN A 74 -13.01 7.47 1.01
CA ASN A 74 -12.49 7.24 2.38
C ASN A 74 -12.05 5.79 2.67
N ILE A 75 -11.82 4.98 1.65
CA ILE A 75 -11.23 3.64 1.75
C ILE A 75 -9.79 3.72 1.26
N ILE A 76 -8.84 3.43 2.15
CA ILE A 76 -7.44 3.22 1.80
C ILE A 76 -7.31 1.78 1.30
N ILE A 77 -6.83 1.62 0.07
CA ILE A 77 -6.60 0.31 -0.54
C ILE A 77 -5.10 0.09 -0.65
N LEU A 78 -4.57 -0.86 0.14
CA LEU A 78 -3.16 -1.24 0.12
C LEU A 78 -2.90 -2.17 -1.08
N LEU A 79 -2.05 -1.75 -2.01
CA LEU A 79 -1.86 -2.43 -3.29
C LEU A 79 -0.73 -3.46 -3.19
N ILE A 80 0.49 -2.97 -3.01
CA ILE A 80 1.72 -3.75 -2.97
C ILE A 80 2.75 -3.05 -2.06
N ASN A 81 3.80 -3.77 -1.68
CA ASN A 81 4.96 -3.19 -1.01
C ASN A 81 6.10 -2.91 -2.00
N GLY A 82 6.99 -1.98 -1.64
CA GLY A 82 8.31 -1.80 -2.22
C GLY A 82 9.38 -2.23 -1.23
N GLY A 83 10.17 -3.25 -1.58
CA GLY A 83 11.14 -3.89 -0.68
C GLY A 83 12.46 -3.12 -0.51
N ASN A 84 12.86 -2.32 -1.50
CA ASN A 84 14.02 -1.43 -1.44
C ASN A 84 13.89 -0.31 -2.49
N LYS A 85 14.76 0.70 -2.40
CA LYS A 85 14.73 1.86 -3.32
C LYS A 85 15.05 1.49 -4.79
N LYS A 86 15.77 0.40 -5.05
CA LYS A 86 16.19 0.02 -6.41
C LYS A 86 15.02 -0.48 -7.25
N THR A 87 13.97 -1.02 -6.62
CA THR A 87 12.77 -1.50 -7.32
C THR A 87 11.67 -0.46 -7.44
N GLN A 88 11.85 0.73 -6.85
CA GLN A 88 10.79 1.73 -6.70
C GLN A 88 10.08 2.05 -8.02
N ALA A 89 10.81 2.27 -9.11
CA ALA A 89 10.20 2.57 -10.41
C ALA A 89 9.32 1.43 -10.95
N LYS A 90 9.77 0.18 -10.76
CA LYS A 90 8.99 -1.02 -11.14
C LYS A 90 7.75 -1.16 -10.27
N ASP A 91 7.89 -0.94 -8.97
CA ASP A 91 6.78 -1.04 -8.02
C ASP A 91 5.72 0.05 -8.32
N ILE A 92 6.15 1.29 -8.62
CA ILE A 92 5.24 2.36 -9.04
C ILE A 92 4.50 1.99 -10.32
N LYS A 93 5.18 1.45 -11.33
CA LYS A 93 4.54 1.01 -12.57
C LYS A 93 3.47 -0.05 -12.28
N GLN A 94 3.83 -1.07 -11.50
CA GLN A 94 2.91 -2.14 -11.14
C GLN A 94 1.70 -1.63 -10.34
N ALA A 95 1.90 -0.70 -9.40
CA ALA A 95 0.81 -0.12 -8.62
C ALA A 95 -0.18 0.66 -9.50
N ASN A 96 0.31 1.39 -10.51
CA ASN A 96 -0.56 2.06 -11.49
C ASN A 96 -1.36 1.07 -12.36
N GLU A 97 -0.73 -0.03 -12.77
CA GLU A 97 -1.43 -1.09 -13.53
C GLU A 97 -2.56 -1.70 -12.70
N ILE A 98 -2.32 -1.95 -11.40
CA ILE A 98 -3.35 -2.44 -10.48
C ILE A 98 -4.51 -1.44 -10.36
N ILE A 99 -4.23 -0.14 -10.15
CA ILE A 99 -5.28 0.89 -10.07
C ILE A 99 -6.10 0.92 -11.36
N LYS A 100 -5.43 0.85 -12.53
CA LYS A 100 -6.13 0.82 -13.82
C LYS A 100 -7.04 -0.40 -13.96
N GLN A 101 -6.58 -1.57 -13.55
CA GLN A 101 -7.40 -2.80 -13.54
C GLN A 101 -8.61 -2.63 -12.63
N MET A 102 -8.41 -2.13 -11.41
CA MET A 102 -9.50 -1.91 -10.45
C MET A 102 -10.55 -0.94 -10.98
N LYS A 103 -10.13 0.21 -11.55
CA LYS A 103 -11.06 1.19 -12.11
C LYS A 103 -11.75 0.70 -13.38
N GLY A 104 -11.07 -0.11 -14.20
CA GLY A 104 -11.66 -0.73 -15.39
C GLY A 104 -12.84 -1.64 -15.07
N ILE A 105 -12.80 -2.33 -13.92
CA ILE A 105 -13.86 -3.25 -13.46
C ILE A 105 -15.15 -2.50 -13.05
N TYR A 106 -15.07 -1.21 -12.69
CA TYR A 106 -16.24 -0.41 -12.28
C TYR A 106 -16.88 0.38 -13.44
N ASN A 107 -16.37 0.25 -14.67
CA ASN A 107 -16.86 0.98 -15.85
C ASN A 107 -17.59 0.07 -16.87
N GLU A 108 -18.02 -1.13 -16.47
CA GLU A 108 -18.98 -2.00 -17.19
C GLU A 108 -20.19 -2.28 -16.30
#